data_AF-A0A2U2I5L9-F1
#
_entry.id   AF-A0A2U2I5L9-F1
#
_cell.length_a   1.000
_cell.length_b   1.000
_cell.length_c   1.000
_cell.angle_alpha   90.00
_cell.angle_beta   90.00
_cell.angle_gamma   90.00
#
_symmetry.space_group_name_H-M   'P 1'
#
loop_
_entity.id
_entity.type
_entity.pdbx_description
1 polymer ?
#
loop_
_entity_poly.entity_id
_entity_poly.type
_entity_poly.pdbx_seq_one_letter_code
_entity_poly.pdbx_strand_id
1 'polypeptide(L)'
;MSEVDGPWNKEMVVQWMRAASPVARSLAETGPHIALTIVTGSLLCPPEALTMLGQVIHHTAARLQCIGNLVVAADGVEGRALFTPMYARIYTADTPHDLFPDYESGKAWALAVLAEKGF
;
A
#
# COMPACT_ATOMS: atom_id res chain seq x y z
N MET A 1 -6.18 -11.06 -3.87
CA MET A 1 -5.31 -11.06 -2.68
C MET A 1 -3.99 -11.69 -3.08
N SER A 2 -2.87 -11.13 -2.66
CA SER A 2 -1.53 -11.72 -2.84
C SER A 2 -0.84 -11.76 -1.48
N GLU A 3 -0.18 -12.86 -1.18
CA GLU A 3 0.61 -13.05 0.04
C GLU A 3 2.07 -13.27 -0.36
N VAL A 4 3.00 -12.58 0.31
CA VAL A 4 4.44 -12.69 0.08
C VAL A 4 5.15 -12.66 1.42
N ASP A 5 6.15 -13.53 1.58
CA ASP A 5 6.95 -13.65 2.80
C ASP A 5 8.42 -13.40 2.51
N GLY A 6 9.09 -12.71 3.42
CA GLY A 6 10.52 -12.46 3.34
C GLY A 6 10.91 -11.05 3.80
N PRO A 7 12.21 -10.72 3.74
CA PRO A 7 12.64 -9.35 4.00
C PRO A 7 12.04 -8.42 2.94
N TRP A 8 11.63 -7.22 3.37
CA TRP A 8 11.08 -6.21 2.47
C TRP A 8 12.17 -5.55 1.61
N ASN A 9 12.76 -6.31 0.70
CA ASN A 9 13.77 -5.87 -0.25
C ASN A 9 13.18 -5.69 -1.66
N LYS A 10 14.01 -5.33 -2.63
CA LYS A 10 13.57 -5.13 -4.02
C LYS A 10 13.03 -6.42 -4.65
N GLU A 11 13.59 -7.58 -4.31
CA GLU A 11 13.15 -8.88 -4.83
C GLU A 11 11.72 -9.19 -4.38
N MET A 12 11.41 -8.95 -3.11
CA MET A 12 10.07 -9.09 -2.56
C MET A 12 9.09 -8.13 -3.25
N VAL A 13 9.47 -6.86 -3.44
CA VAL A 13 8.63 -5.88 -4.15
C VAL A 13 8.34 -6.34 -5.59
N VAL A 14 9.34 -6.86 -6.31
CA VAL A 14 9.15 -7.41 -7.67
C VAL A 14 8.21 -8.61 -7.67
N GLN A 15 8.38 -9.53 -6.72
CA GLN A 15 7.50 -10.70 -6.58
C GLN A 15 6.06 -10.28 -6.28
N TRP A 16 5.89 -9.37 -5.32
CA TRP A 16 4.59 -8.80 -4.96
C TRP A 16 3.93 -8.11 -6.16
N MET A 17 4.66 -7.24 -6.88
CA MET A 17 4.14 -6.57 -8.08
C MET A 17 3.64 -7.57 -9.14
N ARG A 18 4.40 -8.64 -9.40
CA ARG A 18 4.00 -9.66 -10.37
C ARG A 18 2.70 -10.34 -9.96
N ALA A 19 2.52 -10.60 -8.67
CA ALA A 19 1.31 -11.22 -8.14
C ALA A 19 0.11 -10.23 -8.10
N ALA A 20 0.34 -8.98 -7.73
CA ALA A 20 -0.71 -7.98 -7.51
C ALA A 20 -1.18 -7.31 -8.82
N SER A 21 -0.32 -7.17 -9.83
CA SER A 21 -0.63 -6.41 -11.06
C SER A 21 -1.87 -6.90 -11.83
N PRO A 22 -2.10 -8.22 -12.03
CA PRO A 22 -3.33 -8.69 -12.68
C PRO A 22 -4.60 -8.30 -11.92
N VAL A 23 -4.56 -8.37 -10.58
CA VAL A 23 -5.69 -8.00 -9.72
C VAL A 23 -5.95 -6.50 -9.79
N ALA A 24 -4.90 -5.68 -9.67
CA ALA A 24 -5.03 -4.22 -9.77
C ALA A 24 -5.62 -3.77 -11.12
N ARG A 25 -5.23 -4.43 -12.22
CA ARG A 25 -5.81 -4.17 -13.55
C ARG A 25 -7.29 -4.53 -13.62
N SER A 26 -7.68 -5.70 -13.12
CA SER A 26 -9.08 -6.12 -13.09
C SER A 26 -9.94 -5.20 -12.22
N LEU A 27 -9.42 -4.74 -11.08
CA LEU A 27 -10.13 -3.78 -10.22
C LEU A 27 -10.31 -2.43 -10.92
N ALA A 28 -9.28 -1.95 -11.63
CA ALA A 28 -9.35 -0.70 -12.38
C ALA A 28 -10.46 -0.68 -13.45
N GLU A 29 -10.83 -1.85 -13.99
CA GLU A 29 -11.94 -1.98 -14.95
C GLU A 29 -13.31 -1.85 -14.27
N THR A 30 -13.40 -2.15 -12.97
CA THR A 30 -14.63 -2.03 -12.18
C THR A 30 -14.81 -0.65 -11.54
N GLY A 31 -13.74 0.12 -11.41
CA GLY A 31 -13.74 1.47 -10.87
C GLY A 31 -12.60 1.74 -9.88
N PRO A 32 -12.66 2.87 -9.18
CA PRO A 32 -11.66 3.23 -8.18
C PRO A 32 -11.55 2.24 -7.05
N HIS A 33 -10.33 2.06 -6.56
CA HIS A 33 -10.06 1.13 -5.47
C HIS A 33 -8.99 1.66 -4.52
N ILE A 34 -8.94 1.05 -3.34
CA ILE A 34 -7.93 1.32 -2.31
C ILE A 34 -7.02 0.09 -2.21
N ALA A 35 -5.71 0.31 -2.27
CA ALA A 35 -4.74 -0.74 -1.99
C ALA A 35 -4.61 -0.96 -0.48
N LEU A 36 -4.68 -2.21 -0.04
CA LEU A 36 -4.53 -2.62 1.35
C LEU A 36 -3.33 -3.57 1.46
N THR A 37 -2.38 -3.19 2.32
CA THR A 37 -1.20 -3.99 2.64
C THR A 37 -1.23 -4.34 4.11
N ILE A 38 -1.24 -5.63 4.44
CA ILE A 38 -1.11 -6.11 5.82
C ILE A 38 0.32 -6.60 6.01
N VAL A 39 0.98 -6.12 7.06
CA VAL A 39 2.38 -6.42 7.34
C VAL A 39 2.48 -7.08 8.70
N THR A 40 3.10 -8.26 8.72
CA THR A 40 3.42 -9.01 9.93
C THR A 40 4.95 -9.15 10.00
N GLY A 41 5.54 -9.03 11.19
CA GLY A 41 6.99 -9.06 11.35
C GLY A 41 7.65 -7.69 11.30
N SER A 42 8.01 -7.18 10.10
CA SER A 42 8.83 -5.97 9.96
C SER A 42 8.42 -5.08 8.78
N LEU A 43 8.38 -3.76 9.03
CA LEU A 43 8.21 -2.69 8.04
C LEU A 43 9.55 -2.13 7.53
N LEU A 44 10.67 -2.66 8.01
CA LEU A 44 11.99 -2.18 7.61
C LEU A 44 12.28 -2.60 6.16
N CYS A 45 12.56 -1.60 5.32
CA CYS A 45 12.94 -1.81 3.94
C CYS A 45 14.17 -0.95 3.58
N PRO A 46 15.08 -1.44 2.73
CA PRO A 46 16.19 -0.64 2.26
C PRO A 46 15.70 0.44 1.26
N PRO A 47 16.44 1.54 1.08
CA PRO A 47 16.01 2.69 0.27
C PRO A 47 15.61 2.37 -1.17
N GLU A 48 16.24 1.38 -1.79
CA GLU A 48 15.93 0.93 -3.15
C GLU A 48 14.56 0.25 -3.24
N ALA A 49 14.17 -0.52 -2.22
CA ALA A 49 12.84 -1.13 -2.16
C ALA A 49 11.76 -0.06 -1.97
N LEU A 50 12.04 0.93 -1.12
CA LEU A 50 11.17 2.08 -0.90
C LEU A 50 10.98 2.89 -2.19
N THR A 51 12.07 3.17 -2.91
CA THR A 51 12.03 3.87 -4.21
C THR A 51 11.18 3.12 -5.24
N MET A 52 11.35 1.79 -5.33
CA MET A 52 10.55 0.96 -6.22
C MET A 52 9.07 0.98 -5.83
N LEU A 53 8.76 0.93 -4.54
CA LEU A 53 7.38 1.02 -4.05
C LEU A 53 6.72 2.35 -4.43
N GLY A 54 7.45 3.46 -4.33
CA GLY A 54 6.98 4.77 -4.78
C GLY A 54 6.65 4.81 -6.27
N GLN A 55 7.46 4.17 -7.12
CA GLN A 55 7.16 4.04 -8.55
C GLN A 55 5.88 3.24 -8.81
N VAL A 56 5.63 2.18 -8.02
CA VAL A 56 4.41 1.38 -8.12
C VAL A 56 3.19 2.21 -7.72
N ILE A 57 3.25 2.89 -6.58
CA ILE A 57 2.17 3.76 -6.08
C ILE A 57 1.83 4.83 -7.11
N HIS A 58 2.84 5.49 -7.67
CA HIS A 58 2.62 6.49 -8.71
C HIS A 58 1.97 5.89 -9.96
N HIS A 59 2.44 4.72 -10.41
CA HIS A 59 1.86 4.04 -11.57
C HIS A 59 0.40 3.63 -11.34
N THR A 60 0.09 3.03 -10.20
CA THR A 60 -1.27 2.55 -9.89
C THR A 60 -2.24 3.71 -9.72
N ALA A 61 -1.81 4.81 -9.10
CA ALA A 61 -2.58 6.04 -9.00
C ALA A 61 -2.87 6.64 -10.38
N ALA A 62 -1.85 6.77 -11.23
CA ALA A 62 -1.99 7.43 -12.53
C ALA A 62 -2.70 6.59 -13.59
N ARG A 63 -2.63 5.25 -13.51
CA ARG A 63 -3.05 4.35 -14.60
C ARG A 63 -4.09 3.31 -14.23
N LEU A 64 -4.26 3.00 -12.94
CA LEU A 64 -5.08 1.88 -12.49
C LEU A 64 -6.18 2.32 -11.51
N GLN A 65 -6.51 3.60 -11.42
CA GLN A 65 -7.56 4.10 -10.52
C GLN A 65 -7.37 3.71 -9.05
N CYS A 66 -6.13 3.50 -8.61
CA CYS A 66 -5.84 3.34 -7.18
C CYS A 66 -5.89 4.71 -6.52
N ILE A 67 -6.96 4.98 -5.76
CA ILE A 67 -7.24 6.30 -5.18
C ILE A 67 -6.78 6.42 -3.73
N GLY A 68 -6.10 5.41 -3.19
CA GLY A 68 -5.55 5.45 -1.85
C GLY A 68 -4.81 4.17 -1.48
N ASN A 69 -3.92 4.29 -0.49
CA ASN A 69 -3.08 3.18 -0.04
C ASN A 69 -3.08 3.13 1.49
N LEU A 70 -3.50 2.02 2.07
CA LEU A 70 -3.43 1.82 3.51
C LEU A 70 -2.51 0.67 3.87
N VAL A 71 -1.83 0.83 5.00
CA VAL A 71 -1.00 -0.20 5.59
C VAL A 71 -1.55 -0.58 6.95
N VAL A 72 -1.68 -1.87 7.22
CA VAL A 72 -2.05 -2.41 8.52
C VAL A 72 -0.82 -3.09 9.11
N ALA A 73 -0.43 -2.67 10.31
CA ALA A 73 0.65 -3.28 11.06
C ALA A 73 0.35 -3.16 12.56
N ALA A 74 0.28 -4.26 13.29
CA ALA A 74 0.06 -4.19 14.74
C ALA A 74 1.21 -3.45 15.45
N ASP A 75 0.98 -2.97 16.69
CA ASP A 75 1.98 -2.20 17.45
C ASP A 75 3.30 -2.95 17.68
N GLY A 76 3.28 -4.29 17.65
CA GLY A 76 4.47 -5.13 17.75
C GLY A 76 5.27 -5.31 16.46
N VAL A 77 4.83 -4.74 15.33
CA VAL A 77 5.55 -4.83 14.05
C VAL A 77 6.79 -3.94 14.10
N GLU A 78 7.94 -4.54 13.82
CA GLU A 78 9.22 -3.83 13.82
C GLU A 78 9.21 -2.69 12.78
N GLY A 79 9.74 -1.54 13.15
CA GLY A 79 9.81 -0.38 12.26
C GLY A 79 8.49 0.36 12.05
N ARG A 80 7.37 -0.03 12.70
CA ARG A 80 6.08 0.70 12.63
C ARG A 80 6.21 2.18 12.93
N ALA A 81 6.94 2.54 13.99
CA ALA A 81 7.16 3.93 14.37
C ALA A 81 7.96 4.74 13.32
N LEU A 82 8.70 4.05 12.44
CA LEU A 82 9.46 4.67 11.35
C LEU A 82 8.64 4.78 10.06
N PHE A 83 7.43 4.22 10.02
CA PHE A 83 6.59 4.20 8.84
C PHE A 83 6.32 5.61 8.31
N THR A 84 5.73 6.49 9.11
CA THR A 84 5.38 7.85 8.68
C THR A 84 6.57 8.62 8.08
N PRO A 85 7.75 8.72 8.73
CA PRO A 85 8.88 9.42 8.14
C PRO A 85 9.50 8.70 6.92
N MET A 86 9.44 7.36 6.84
CA MET A 86 9.92 6.61 5.66
C MET A 86 8.97 6.81 4.47
N TYR A 87 7.67 6.69 4.69
CA TYR A 87 6.65 6.66 3.64
C TYR A 87 6.23 8.05 3.16
N ALA A 88 6.41 9.10 3.96
CA ALA A 88 6.25 10.49 3.52
C ALA A 88 7.11 10.84 2.29
N ARG A 89 8.16 10.06 2.00
CA ARG A 89 9.04 10.26 0.84
C ARG A 89 8.50 9.65 -0.45
N ILE A 90 7.58 8.70 -0.36
CA ILE A 90 7.09 7.93 -1.51
C ILE A 90 5.61 8.12 -1.81
N TYR A 91 4.82 8.46 -0.80
CA TYR A 91 3.48 8.97 -1.06
C TYR A 91 3.59 10.46 -1.38
N THR A 92 3.53 10.79 -2.66
CA THR A 92 3.30 12.16 -3.11
C THR A 92 1.89 12.58 -2.69
N ALA A 93 1.60 13.88 -2.71
CA ALA A 93 0.29 14.45 -2.34
C ALA A 93 -0.91 13.94 -3.17
N ASP A 94 -0.69 13.04 -4.12
CA ASP A 94 -1.65 12.64 -5.14
C ASP A 94 -2.60 11.52 -4.69
N THR A 95 -2.27 10.77 -3.63
CA THR A 95 -3.18 9.74 -3.08
C THR A 95 -3.21 9.72 -1.55
N PRO A 96 -4.41 9.73 -0.94
CA PRO A 96 -4.60 9.45 0.48
C PRO A 96 -3.87 8.17 0.92
N HIS A 97 -3.20 8.25 2.06
CA HIS A 97 -2.52 7.10 2.63
C HIS A 97 -2.46 7.21 4.15
N ASP A 98 -2.47 6.07 4.82
CA ASP A 98 -2.34 6.03 6.28
C ASP A 98 -1.93 4.64 6.79
N LEU A 99 -1.60 4.58 8.09
CA LEU A 99 -1.14 3.40 8.81
C LEU A 99 -2.09 3.07 9.97
N PHE A 100 -2.62 1.86 9.96
CA PHE A 100 -3.59 1.38 10.93
C PHE A 100 -3.02 0.27 11.80
N PRO A 101 -3.46 0.16 13.07
CA PRO A 101 -3.05 -0.93 13.96
C PRO A 101 -3.76 -2.26 13.62
N ASP A 102 -4.93 -2.21 12.98
CA ASP A 102 -5.74 -3.37 12.68
C ASP A 102 -6.52 -3.22 11.35
N TYR A 103 -7.09 -4.33 10.88
CA TYR A 103 -7.83 -4.38 9.62
C TYR A 103 -9.12 -3.57 9.66
N GLU A 104 -9.84 -3.55 10.78
CA GLU A 104 -11.16 -2.90 10.85
C GLU A 104 -11.05 -1.38 10.77
N SER A 105 -10.08 -0.80 11.47
CA SER A 105 -9.76 0.63 11.40
C SER A 105 -9.32 1.04 9.99
N GLY A 106 -8.43 0.27 9.36
CA GLY A 106 -8.01 0.51 7.97
C GLY A 106 -9.16 0.40 6.98
N LYS A 107 -10.02 -0.61 7.13
CA LYS A 107 -11.21 -0.79 6.29
C LYS A 107 -12.20 0.38 6.44
N ALA A 108 -12.46 0.83 7.66
CA ALA A 108 -13.34 1.97 7.90
C ALA A 108 -12.82 3.24 7.19
N TRP A 109 -11.52 3.48 7.25
CA TRP A 109 -10.88 4.58 6.51
C TRP A 109 -11.02 4.40 4.99
N ALA A 110 -10.75 3.21 4.46
CA ALA A 110 -10.84 2.94 3.02
C ALA A 110 -12.24 3.23 2.46
N LEU A 111 -13.27 2.81 3.20
CA LEU A 111 -14.67 3.06 2.83
C LEU A 111 -15.01 4.55 2.89
N ALA A 112 -14.48 5.30 3.86
CA ALA A 112 -14.66 6.75 3.92
C ALA A 112 -14.02 7.45 2.70
N VAL A 113 -12.81 7.07 2.31
CA VAL A 113 -12.12 7.61 1.12
C VAL A 113 -12.90 7.31 -0.17
N LEU A 114 -13.45 6.10 -0.31
CA LEU A 114 -14.30 5.73 -1.45
C LEU A 114 -15.56 6.61 -1.49
N ALA A 115 -16.24 6.75 -0.35
CA ALA A 115 -17.47 7.55 -0.24
C ALA A 115 -17.24 9.03 -0.58
N GLU A 116 -16.12 9.63 -0.16
CA GLU A 116 -15.75 11.01 -0.50
C GLU A 116 -15.55 11.21 -2.01
N LYS A 117 -15.16 10.16 -2.73
CA LYS A 117 -15.00 10.15 -4.18
C LYS A 117 -16.29 9.80 -4.93
N GLY A 118 -17.38 9.51 -4.21
CA GLY A 118 -18.69 9.16 -4.77
C GLY A 118 -18.87 7.68 -5.09
N PHE A 119 -18.12 6.79 -4.44
CA PHE A 119 -18.15 5.34 -4.62
C PHE A 119 -18.57 4.59 -3.35
#